data_AF-A0AAW0SLI4-F1
#
_entry.id   AF-A0AAW0SLI4-F1
#
_cell.length_a   1.000
_cell.length_b   1.000
_cell.length_c   1.000
_cell.angle_alpha   90.00
_cell.angle_beta   90.00
_cell.angle_gamma   90.00
#
_symmetry.space_group_name_H-M   'P 1'
#
loop_
_entity.id
_entity.type
_entity.pdbx_description
1 polymer ?
#
loop_
_entity_poly.entity_id
_entity_poly.type
_entity_poly.pdbx_seq_one_letter_code
_entity_poly.pdbx_strand_id
1 'polypeptide(L)'
;MLSKGRLVYFCFLLLGLGTLLPWNFFITAQSYWDFKLENKTANGTRTHLQDLYTPMQVCLSQIPNFIFLFINALFSHKIPQRIRLLASLTLMILLFCITTVFTQVDTSEWQIGFFALTMTVIILINSAGAIFQGGLFGVAGMFPEKYITAVVSGQALGGVFASGARIVSLSVGAKDENSAFIYFMIAVIVMIFTLLAYLFMSKTDFYKHYTNCQKPEKGSDDAPQAERTFSEQVQIFKEIWPLGVSVWGVFAVTLGAFPALCVKIISTAEDETWSQVYFQPVVTFLLFNVGDYIGRQVAGFMMWVSVLPSLTLFYGLQTRWSNL
;
A
#
# COMPACT_ATOMS: atom_id res chain seq x y z
N MET A 1 29.48 9.30 -4.40
CA MET A 1 28.59 8.17 -4.02
C MET A 1 27.46 8.59 -3.06
N LEU A 2 27.70 9.43 -2.04
CA LEU A 2 26.65 9.86 -1.08
C LEU A 2 25.44 10.58 -1.72
N SER A 3 25.64 11.44 -2.72
CA SER A 3 24.53 12.12 -3.42
C SER A 3 23.64 11.15 -4.20
N LYS A 4 24.25 10.18 -4.91
CA LYS A 4 23.55 9.12 -5.64
C LYS A 4 22.73 8.22 -4.71
N GLY A 5 23.25 7.87 -3.53
CA GLY A 5 22.53 7.05 -2.54
C GLY A 5 21.31 7.75 -1.93
N ARG A 6 21.40 9.06 -1.63
CA ARG A 6 20.24 9.85 -1.17
C ARG A 6 19.15 9.94 -2.23
N LEU A 7 19.53 10.12 -3.49
CA LEU A 7 18.58 10.17 -4.60
C LEU A 7 17.80 8.84 -4.74
N VAL A 8 18.52 7.71 -4.68
CA VAL A 8 17.90 6.37 -4.70
C VAL A 8 16.99 6.15 -3.50
N TYR A 9 17.35 6.68 -2.32
CA TYR A 9 16.48 6.63 -1.13
C TYR A 9 15.15 7.35 -1.37
N PHE A 10 15.18 8.55 -1.94
CA PHE A 10 13.95 9.27 -2.31
C PHE A 10 13.15 8.54 -3.39
N CYS A 11 13.79 7.86 -4.34
CA CYS A 11 13.09 7.01 -5.30
C CYS A 11 12.37 5.85 -4.60
N PHE A 12 13.00 5.17 -3.64
CA PHE A 12 12.35 4.12 -2.85
C PHE A 12 11.22 4.65 -1.97
N LEU A 13 11.38 5.83 -1.38
CA LEU A 13 10.31 6.53 -0.65
C LEU A 13 9.10 6.80 -1.56
N LEU A 14 9.34 7.35 -2.76
CA LEU A 14 8.28 7.61 -3.74
C LEU A 14 7.64 6.32 -4.26
N LEU A 15 8.42 5.25 -4.44
CA LEU A 15 7.89 3.93 -4.78
C LEU A 15 6.98 3.38 -3.68
N GLY A 16 7.38 3.51 -2.41
CA GLY A 16 6.54 3.20 -1.26
C GLY A 16 5.23 3.99 -1.27
N LEU A 17 5.32 5.31 -1.49
CA LEU A 17 4.16 6.19 -1.61
C LEU A 17 3.21 5.73 -2.71
N GLY A 18 3.73 5.38 -3.89
CA GLY A 18 2.96 4.89 -5.03
C GLY A 18 2.27 3.54 -4.80
N THR A 19 2.66 2.75 -3.79
CA THR A 19 1.96 1.48 -3.47
C THR A 19 0.64 1.71 -2.72
N LEU A 20 0.60 2.62 -1.74
CA LEU A 20 -0.56 2.76 -0.84
C LEU A 20 -1.33 4.07 -1.02
N LEU A 21 -0.72 5.15 -1.49
CA LEU A 21 -1.45 6.42 -1.68
C LEU A 21 -2.70 6.26 -2.57
N PRO A 22 -2.65 5.57 -3.73
CA PRO A 22 -3.83 5.43 -4.58
C PRO A 22 -4.97 4.68 -3.88
N TRP A 23 -4.63 3.61 -3.15
CA TRP A 23 -5.61 2.83 -2.38
C TRP A 23 -6.18 3.62 -1.20
N ASN A 24 -5.34 4.38 -0.50
CA ASN A 24 -5.78 5.23 0.61
C ASN A 24 -6.76 6.31 0.12
N PHE A 25 -6.53 6.91 -1.06
CA PHE A 25 -7.50 7.81 -1.67
C PHE A 25 -8.80 7.12 -2.06
N PHE A 26 -8.73 5.88 -2.54
CA PHE A 26 -9.90 5.07 -2.87
C PHE A 26 -10.80 4.81 -1.65
N ILE A 27 -10.20 4.45 -0.51
CA ILE A 27 -10.91 4.30 0.77
C ILE A 27 -11.44 5.64 1.28
N THR A 28 -10.65 6.71 1.15
CA THR A 28 -10.98 8.04 1.65
C THR A 28 -12.20 8.64 0.94
N ALA A 29 -12.43 8.27 -0.32
CA ALA A 29 -13.55 8.73 -1.14
C ALA A 29 -14.91 8.07 -0.79
N GLN A 30 -15.12 7.60 0.45
CA GLN A 30 -16.36 6.94 0.87
C GLN A 30 -17.62 7.76 0.57
N SER A 31 -17.60 9.06 0.83
CA SER A 31 -18.75 9.95 0.58
C SER A 31 -19.12 10.01 -0.90
N TYR A 32 -18.13 9.95 -1.79
CA TYR A 32 -18.36 9.88 -3.23
C TYR A 32 -19.02 8.56 -3.64
N TRP A 33 -18.59 7.43 -3.07
CA TRP A 33 -19.20 6.13 -3.36
C TRP A 33 -20.64 6.07 -2.88
N ASP A 34 -20.90 6.60 -1.67
CA ASP A 34 -22.26 6.73 -1.14
C ASP A 34 -23.11 7.60 -2.07
N PHE A 35 -22.61 8.77 -2.49
CA PHE A 35 -23.32 9.66 -3.42
C PHE A 35 -23.65 9.00 -4.77
N LYS A 36 -22.69 8.32 -5.42
CA LYS A 36 -22.92 7.69 -6.74
C LYS A 36 -23.89 6.49 -6.68
N LEU A 37 -23.98 5.81 -5.55
CA LEU A 37 -24.82 4.63 -5.35
C LEU A 37 -26.16 4.95 -4.70
N GLU A 38 -26.43 6.22 -4.42
CA GLU A 38 -27.72 6.68 -3.90
C GLU A 38 -28.81 6.57 -4.98
N ASN A 39 -30.00 6.11 -4.57
CA ASN A 39 -31.16 6.13 -5.45
C ASN A 39 -31.91 7.44 -5.21
N LYS A 40 -31.86 8.35 -6.18
CA LYS A 40 -32.50 9.68 -6.14
C LYS A 40 -34.04 9.64 -5.99
N THR A 41 -34.66 8.46 -6.14
CA THR A 41 -36.11 8.27 -5.95
C THR A 41 -36.50 7.66 -4.59
N ALA A 42 -35.53 7.19 -3.79
CA ALA A 42 -35.79 6.68 -2.45
C ALA A 42 -35.78 7.83 -1.42
N ASN A 43 -36.79 7.88 -0.54
CA ASN A 43 -36.96 8.91 0.49
C ASN A 43 -35.88 8.83 1.61
N GLY A 44 -34.62 9.14 1.29
CA GLY A 44 -33.53 9.29 2.25
C GLY A 44 -33.08 8.01 2.96
N THR A 45 -33.56 6.83 2.56
CA THR A 45 -33.08 5.54 3.06
C THR A 45 -31.89 5.06 2.22
N ARG A 46 -30.81 4.62 2.91
CA ARG A 46 -29.64 4.03 2.24
C ARG A 46 -30.07 2.88 1.34
N THR A 47 -29.50 2.84 0.14
CA THR A 47 -29.78 1.79 -0.83
C THR A 47 -29.02 0.52 -0.46
N HIS A 48 -29.54 -0.63 -0.91
CA HIS A 48 -28.85 -1.91 -0.75
C HIS A 48 -27.42 -1.88 -1.33
N LEU A 49 -27.19 -1.14 -2.42
CA LEU A 49 -25.85 -0.98 -3.01
C LEU A 49 -24.88 -0.19 -2.13
N GLN A 50 -25.37 0.87 -1.47
CA GLN A 50 -24.57 1.65 -0.52
C GLN A 50 -24.16 0.82 0.71
N ASP A 51 -25.03 -0.08 1.18
CA ASP A 51 -24.72 -0.94 2.32
C ASP A 51 -23.81 -2.12 1.95
N LEU A 52 -23.92 -2.62 0.71
CA LEU A 52 -23.05 -3.68 0.19
C LEU A 52 -21.66 -3.18 -0.24
N TYR A 53 -21.52 -1.89 -0.56
CA TYR A 53 -20.28 -1.35 -1.11
C TYR A 53 -19.07 -1.62 -0.22
N THR A 54 -19.11 -1.21 1.05
CA THR A 54 -17.95 -1.32 1.95
C THR A 54 -17.56 -2.78 2.23
N PRO A 55 -18.49 -3.69 2.57
CA PRO A 55 -18.16 -5.11 2.71
C PRO A 55 -17.58 -5.73 1.44
N MET A 56 -18.17 -5.46 0.27
CA MET A 56 -17.66 -5.99 -1.01
C MET A 56 -16.30 -5.41 -1.36
N GLN A 57 -16.10 -4.10 -1.17
CA GLN A 57 -14.81 -3.44 -1.39
C GLN A 57 -13.70 -4.14 -0.59
N VAL A 58 -13.94 -4.40 0.71
CA VAL A 58 -12.96 -5.07 1.58
C VAL A 58 -12.67 -6.49 1.11
N CYS A 59 -13.70 -7.30 0.86
CA CYS A 59 -13.51 -8.68 0.39
C CYS A 59 -12.79 -8.73 -0.97
N LEU A 60 -13.24 -7.92 -1.93
CA LEU A 60 -12.72 -7.86 -3.29
C LEU A 60 -11.38 -7.13 -3.40
N SER A 61 -10.94 -6.41 -2.37
CA SER A 61 -9.57 -5.91 -2.28
C SER A 61 -8.63 -6.92 -1.64
N GLN A 62 -9.00 -7.47 -0.48
CA GLN A 62 -8.08 -8.26 0.34
C GLN A 62 -7.87 -9.69 -0.19
N ILE A 63 -8.93 -10.34 -0.69
CA ILE A 63 -8.83 -11.71 -1.21
C ILE A 63 -7.92 -11.75 -2.44
N PRO A 64 -8.11 -10.90 -3.48
CA PRO A 64 -7.20 -10.89 -4.62
C PRO A 64 -5.78 -10.47 -4.22
N ASN A 65 -5.64 -9.50 -3.31
CA ASN A 65 -4.32 -9.08 -2.84
C ASN A 65 -3.55 -10.27 -2.22
N PHE A 66 -4.18 -11.04 -1.34
CA PHE A 66 -3.59 -12.24 -0.73
C PHE A 66 -3.24 -13.31 -1.77
N ILE A 67 -4.18 -13.65 -2.67
CA ILE A 67 -3.97 -14.66 -3.72
C ILE A 67 -2.79 -14.25 -4.62
N PHE A 68 -2.77 -13.01 -5.09
CA PHE A 68 -1.72 -12.54 -5.98
C PHE A 68 -0.39 -12.36 -5.26
N LEU A 69 -0.34 -11.99 -3.97
CA LEU A 69 0.89 -12.01 -3.20
C LEU A 69 1.46 -13.43 -3.10
N PHE A 70 0.61 -14.43 -2.86
CA PHE A 70 1.00 -15.83 -2.79
C PHE A 70 1.52 -16.36 -4.14
N ILE A 71 0.77 -16.12 -5.23
CA ILE A 71 1.21 -16.44 -6.60
C ILE A 71 2.54 -15.73 -6.90
N ASN A 72 2.64 -14.46 -6.53
CA ASN A 72 3.83 -13.67 -6.78
C ASN A 72 5.05 -14.20 -6.03
N ALA A 73 4.89 -14.74 -4.82
CA ALA A 73 5.96 -15.40 -4.09
C ALA A 73 6.45 -16.66 -4.83
N LEU A 74 5.54 -17.55 -5.26
CA LEU A 74 5.87 -18.81 -5.92
C LEU A 74 6.48 -18.62 -7.32
N PHE A 75 5.88 -17.74 -8.14
CA PHE A 75 6.22 -17.56 -9.55
C PHE A 75 7.17 -16.39 -9.82
N SER A 76 7.65 -15.70 -8.77
CA SER A 76 8.60 -14.58 -8.88
C SER A 76 9.85 -14.88 -9.70
N HIS A 77 10.31 -16.13 -9.69
CA HIS A 77 11.52 -16.56 -10.41
C HIS A 77 11.33 -16.64 -11.93
N LYS A 78 10.10 -16.84 -12.41
CA LYS A 78 9.80 -17.01 -13.85
C LYS A 78 9.69 -15.68 -14.59
N ILE A 79 9.30 -14.62 -13.90
CA ILE A 79 9.05 -13.31 -14.51
C ILE A 79 10.12 -12.33 -14.06
N PRO A 80 10.85 -11.68 -14.98
CA PRO A 80 11.85 -10.68 -14.61
C PRO A 80 11.26 -9.58 -13.73
N GLN A 81 11.93 -9.30 -12.62
CA GLN A 81 11.58 -8.28 -11.63
C GLN A 81 11.21 -6.93 -12.25
N ARG A 82 11.93 -6.51 -13.29
CA ARG A 82 11.70 -5.23 -13.98
C ARG A 82 10.39 -5.20 -14.74
N ILE A 83 10.03 -6.29 -15.41
CA ILE A 83 8.76 -6.42 -16.14
C ILE A 83 7.62 -6.41 -15.14
N ARG A 84 7.75 -7.18 -14.05
CA ARG A 84 6.77 -7.25 -12.98
C ARG A 84 6.41 -5.86 -12.44
N LEU A 85 7.41 -5.05 -12.07
CA LEU A 85 7.20 -3.70 -11.54
C LEU A 85 6.59 -2.73 -12.57
N LEU A 86 7.11 -2.71 -13.80
CA LEU A 86 6.63 -1.79 -14.83
C LEU A 86 5.21 -2.13 -15.29
N ALA A 87 4.92 -3.41 -15.53
CA ALA A 87 3.62 -3.85 -16.01
C ALA A 87 2.53 -3.61 -14.97
N SER A 88 2.77 -3.97 -13.70
CA SER A 88 1.81 -3.74 -12.61
C SER A 88 1.55 -2.25 -12.37
N LEU A 89 2.59 -1.42 -12.30
CA LEU A 89 2.44 0.02 -12.10
C LEU A 89 1.74 0.70 -13.29
N THR A 90 2.04 0.29 -14.52
CA THR A 90 1.35 0.80 -15.72
C THR A 90 -0.13 0.42 -15.71
N LEU A 91 -0.44 -0.83 -15.37
CA LEU A 91 -1.83 -1.29 -15.24
C LEU A 91 -2.58 -0.51 -14.14
N MET A 92 -1.96 -0.28 -12.98
CA MET A 92 -2.55 0.54 -11.92
C MET A 92 -2.83 1.97 -12.39
N ILE A 93 -1.90 2.61 -13.10
CA ILE A 93 -2.11 3.95 -13.67
C ILE A 93 -3.32 3.95 -14.60
N LEU A 94 -3.41 2.99 -15.53
CA LEU A 94 -4.54 2.89 -16.45
C LEU A 94 -5.88 2.73 -15.72
N LEU A 95 -5.95 1.85 -14.73
CA LEU A 95 -7.17 1.61 -13.96
C LEU A 95 -7.59 2.84 -13.15
N PHE A 96 -6.65 3.56 -12.53
CA PHE A 96 -6.97 4.81 -11.83
C PHE A 96 -7.34 5.95 -12.78
N CYS A 97 -6.75 6.03 -13.98
CA CYS A 97 -7.20 6.97 -15.01
C CYS A 97 -8.67 6.70 -15.38
N ILE A 98 -9.03 5.43 -15.59
CA ILE A 98 -10.42 5.02 -15.82
C ILE A 98 -11.31 5.46 -14.65
N THR A 99 -10.97 5.11 -13.41
CA THR A 99 -11.72 5.53 -12.22
C THR A 99 -11.87 7.05 -12.13
N THR A 100 -10.81 7.80 -12.42
CA THR A 100 -10.82 9.27 -12.40
C THR A 100 -11.81 9.83 -13.42
N VAL A 101 -11.83 9.32 -14.64
CA VAL A 101 -12.79 9.74 -15.67
C VAL A 101 -14.22 9.46 -15.22
N PHE A 102 -14.47 8.26 -14.67
CA PHE A 102 -15.81 7.88 -14.19
C PHE A 102 -16.32 8.71 -13.01
N THR A 103 -15.47 9.43 -12.28
CA THR A 103 -15.96 10.37 -11.24
C THR A 103 -16.85 11.48 -11.80
N GLN A 104 -16.59 11.90 -13.04
CA GLN A 104 -17.30 13.00 -13.70
C GLN A 104 -18.38 12.52 -14.67
N VAL A 105 -18.51 11.21 -14.89
CA VAL A 105 -19.54 10.63 -15.76
C VAL A 105 -20.82 10.40 -14.95
N ASP A 106 -21.96 10.77 -15.52
CA ASP A 106 -23.25 10.41 -14.92
C ASP A 106 -23.57 8.94 -15.16
N THR A 107 -23.72 8.20 -14.07
CA THR A 107 -24.02 6.76 -14.08
C THR A 107 -25.40 6.45 -13.47
N SER A 108 -26.25 7.48 -13.33
CA SER A 108 -27.59 7.37 -12.71
C SER A 108 -28.49 6.34 -13.42
N GLU A 109 -28.37 6.18 -14.74
CA GLU A 109 -29.18 5.24 -15.52
C GLU A 109 -28.74 3.77 -15.38
N TRP A 110 -27.48 3.51 -15.04
CA TRP A 110 -26.89 2.16 -15.06
C TRP A 110 -26.07 1.88 -13.78
N GLN A 111 -26.60 2.29 -12.62
CA GLN A 111 -25.91 2.20 -11.32
C GLN A 111 -25.38 0.79 -10.99
N ILE A 112 -26.15 -0.26 -11.29
CA ILE A 112 -25.73 -1.66 -11.05
C ILE A 112 -24.51 -2.01 -11.90
N GLY A 113 -24.50 -1.58 -13.17
CA GLY A 113 -23.35 -1.81 -14.05
C GLY A 113 -22.13 -1.01 -13.61
N PHE A 114 -22.31 0.22 -13.12
CA PHE A 114 -21.22 1.03 -12.56
C PHE A 114 -20.64 0.40 -11.29
N PHE A 115 -21.50 -0.14 -10.42
CA PHE A 115 -21.10 -0.88 -9.24
C PHE A 115 -20.27 -2.12 -9.62
N ALA A 116 -20.76 -2.95 -10.55
CA ALA A 116 -20.04 -4.13 -11.02
C ALA A 116 -18.69 -3.78 -11.67
N LEU A 117 -18.64 -2.69 -12.45
CA LEU A 117 -17.40 -2.16 -13.02
C LEU A 117 -16.42 -1.73 -11.93
N THR A 118 -16.89 -0.98 -10.94
CA THR A 118 -16.08 -0.50 -9.80
C THR A 118 -15.50 -1.69 -9.02
N MET A 119 -16.32 -2.69 -8.72
CA MET A 119 -15.88 -3.92 -8.05
C MET A 119 -14.82 -4.68 -8.87
N THR A 120 -15.00 -4.76 -10.19
CA THR A 120 -14.01 -5.35 -11.09
C THR A 120 -12.69 -4.58 -11.05
N VAL A 121 -12.74 -3.24 -11.09
CA VAL A 121 -11.56 -2.38 -11.00
C VAL A 121 -10.84 -2.55 -9.66
N ILE A 122 -11.57 -2.67 -8.55
CA ILE A 122 -10.98 -2.95 -7.22
C ILE A 122 -10.19 -4.26 -7.24
N ILE A 123 -10.74 -5.34 -7.82
CA ILE A 123 -10.05 -6.63 -7.93
C ILE A 123 -8.76 -6.48 -8.73
N LEU A 124 -8.83 -5.84 -9.90
CA LEU A 124 -7.68 -5.65 -10.79
C LEU A 124 -6.59 -4.77 -10.17
N ILE A 125 -6.96 -3.66 -9.53
CA ILE A 125 -6.02 -2.76 -8.83
C ILE A 125 -5.32 -3.51 -7.70
N ASN A 126 -6.04 -4.28 -6.89
CA ASN A 126 -5.44 -4.99 -5.76
C ASN A 126 -4.57 -6.18 -6.20
N SER A 127 -4.91 -6.82 -7.31
CA SER A 127 -4.10 -7.87 -7.93
C SER A 127 -2.80 -7.30 -8.50
N ALA A 128 -2.88 -6.19 -9.24
CA ALA A 128 -1.70 -5.47 -9.74
C ALA A 128 -0.87 -4.89 -8.59
N GLY A 129 -1.52 -4.36 -7.55
CA GLY A 129 -0.88 -3.83 -6.35
C GLY A 129 -0.09 -4.89 -5.59
N ALA A 130 -0.62 -6.10 -5.45
CA ALA A 130 0.11 -7.24 -4.87
C ALA A 130 1.38 -7.58 -5.65
N ILE A 131 1.28 -7.61 -6.98
CA ILE A 131 2.42 -7.85 -7.88
C ILE A 131 3.46 -6.72 -7.75
N PHE A 132 3.01 -5.46 -7.73
CA PHE A 132 3.86 -4.27 -7.61
C PHE A 132 4.56 -4.23 -6.26
N GLN A 133 3.82 -4.40 -5.16
CA GLN A 133 4.32 -4.38 -3.79
C GLN A 133 5.30 -5.52 -3.55
N GLY A 134 4.95 -6.76 -3.91
CA GLY A 134 5.87 -7.89 -3.79
C GLY A 134 7.10 -7.74 -4.68
N GLY A 135 6.94 -7.11 -5.86
CA GLY A 135 8.07 -6.67 -6.66
C GLY A 135 8.96 -5.66 -5.95
N LEU A 136 8.37 -4.63 -5.35
CA LEU A 136 9.11 -3.54 -4.72
C LEU A 136 9.91 -4.03 -3.52
N PHE A 137 9.31 -4.86 -2.66
CA PHE A 137 10.03 -5.49 -1.54
C PHE A 137 11.11 -6.44 -2.02
N GLY A 138 10.89 -7.17 -3.12
CA GLY A 138 11.93 -8.00 -3.74
C GLY A 138 13.14 -7.18 -4.21
N VAL A 139 12.92 -5.97 -4.74
CA VAL A 139 14.03 -5.06 -5.11
C VAL A 139 14.67 -4.44 -3.89
N ALA A 140 13.88 -3.88 -2.97
CA ALA A 140 14.38 -3.22 -1.78
C ALA A 140 15.18 -4.17 -0.88
N GLY A 141 14.84 -5.47 -0.86
CA GLY A 141 15.59 -6.53 -0.17
C GLY A 141 17.01 -6.77 -0.69
N MET A 142 17.36 -6.29 -1.88
CA MET A 142 18.74 -6.34 -2.39
C MET A 142 19.62 -5.19 -1.90
N PHE A 143 19.01 -4.17 -1.28
CA PHE A 143 19.69 -2.97 -0.82
C PHE A 143 19.82 -2.98 0.71
N PRO A 144 20.71 -2.16 1.29
CA PRO A 144 20.82 -2.00 2.74
C PRO A 144 19.47 -1.61 3.37
N GLU A 145 19.27 -2.00 4.62
CA GLU A 145 18.00 -1.90 5.39
C GLU A 145 17.30 -0.54 5.29
N LYS A 146 18.09 0.55 5.28
CA LYS A 146 17.58 1.93 5.11
C LYS A 146 16.67 2.13 3.88
N TYR A 147 16.85 1.35 2.81
CA TYR A 147 16.02 1.47 1.60
C TYR A 147 14.68 0.76 1.73
N ILE A 148 14.62 -0.35 2.49
CA ILE A 148 13.34 -0.97 2.88
C ILE A 148 12.58 -0.01 3.80
N THR A 149 13.27 0.61 4.76
CA THR A 149 12.71 1.69 5.61
C THR A 149 12.10 2.79 4.75
N ALA A 150 12.79 3.25 3.69
CA ALA A 150 12.26 4.25 2.79
C ALA A 150 10.94 3.81 2.15
N VAL A 151 10.86 2.57 1.65
CA VAL A 151 9.62 2.02 1.07
C VAL A 151 8.48 2.02 2.09
N VAL A 152 8.69 1.45 3.27
CA VAL A 152 7.63 1.36 4.29
C VAL A 152 7.24 2.74 4.84
N SER A 153 8.16 3.69 4.86
CA SER A 153 7.86 5.07 5.27
C SER A 153 7.06 5.80 4.21
N GLY A 154 7.37 5.58 2.93
CA GLY A 154 6.58 6.10 1.81
C GLY A 154 5.14 5.60 1.84
N GLN A 155 4.96 4.33 2.19
CA GLN A 155 3.64 3.71 2.41
C GLN A 155 2.80 4.47 3.45
N ALA A 156 3.37 4.71 4.64
CA ALA A 156 2.68 5.44 5.70
C ALA A 156 2.42 6.92 5.34
N LEU A 157 3.37 7.55 4.64
CA LEU A 157 3.19 8.91 4.13
C LEU A 157 1.97 9.01 3.20
N GLY A 158 1.67 7.96 2.45
CA GLY A 158 0.45 7.88 1.64
C GLY A 158 -0.83 8.00 2.45
N GLY A 159 -0.85 7.46 3.66
CA GLY A 159 -1.98 7.57 4.59
C GLY A 159 -2.12 8.98 5.19
N VAL A 160 -0.99 9.62 5.49
CA VAL A 160 -0.95 11.02 5.95
C VAL A 160 -1.48 11.95 4.86
N PHE A 161 -1.03 11.79 3.61
CA PHE A 161 -1.53 12.58 2.47
C PHE A 161 -3.03 12.39 2.26
N ALA A 162 -3.54 11.15 2.29
CA ALA A 162 -4.97 10.88 2.11
C ALA A 162 -5.82 11.50 3.24
N SER A 163 -5.37 11.37 4.49
CA SER A 163 -6.06 11.97 5.65
C SER A 163 -6.04 13.50 5.61
N GLY A 164 -4.90 14.09 5.25
CA GLY A 164 -4.76 15.53 5.07
C GLY A 164 -5.65 16.06 3.95
N ALA A 165 -5.68 15.38 2.80
CA ALA A 165 -6.54 15.74 1.69
C ALA A 165 -8.03 15.69 2.07
N ARG A 166 -8.45 14.71 2.87
CA ARG A 166 -9.82 14.63 3.42
C ARG A 166 -10.16 15.86 4.25
N ILE A 167 -9.28 16.26 5.15
CA ILE A 167 -9.48 17.44 6.00
C ILE A 167 -9.57 18.71 5.15
N VAL A 168 -8.68 18.86 4.15
CA VAL A 168 -8.70 20.00 3.22
C VAL A 168 -10.02 20.03 2.45
N SER A 169 -10.48 18.91 1.90
CA SER A 169 -11.76 18.82 1.20
C SER A 169 -12.93 19.25 2.07
N LEU A 170 -12.97 18.81 3.33
CA LEU A 170 -14.02 19.19 4.28
C LEU A 170 -13.96 20.69 4.58
N SER A 171 -12.76 21.25 4.76
CA SER A 171 -12.59 22.68 5.07
C SER A 171 -13.02 23.63 3.95
N VAL A 172 -12.93 23.19 2.69
CA VAL A 172 -13.34 23.98 1.52
C VAL A 172 -14.80 23.74 1.16
N GLY A 173 -15.50 22.81 1.84
CA GLY A 173 -16.88 22.45 1.52
C GLY A 173 -17.01 21.88 0.09
N ALA A 174 -15.99 21.17 -0.38
CA ALA A 174 -15.96 20.65 -1.74
C ALA A 174 -17.03 19.56 -1.93
N LYS A 175 -17.68 19.57 -3.10
CA LYS A 175 -18.62 18.51 -3.51
C LYS A 175 -17.88 17.17 -3.57
N ASP A 176 -18.53 16.09 -3.12
CA ASP A 176 -17.93 14.75 -3.06
C ASP A 176 -17.36 14.27 -4.39
N GLU A 177 -18.04 14.55 -5.51
CA GLU A 177 -17.55 14.23 -6.86
C GLU A 177 -16.24 14.96 -7.21
N ASN A 178 -16.14 16.24 -6.87
CA ASN A 178 -14.94 17.04 -7.14
C ASN A 178 -13.78 16.61 -6.24
N SER A 179 -14.06 16.29 -4.98
CA SER A 179 -13.07 15.79 -4.06
C SER A 179 -12.50 14.45 -4.51
N ALA A 180 -13.36 13.50 -4.90
CA ALA A 180 -12.92 12.20 -5.43
C ALA A 180 -12.11 12.35 -6.72
N PHE A 181 -12.53 13.24 -7.62
CA PHE A 181 -11.76 13.56 -8.83
C PHE A 181 -10.35 14.06 -8.48
N ILE A 182 -10.23 15.01 -7.55
CA ILE A 182 -8.94 15.53 -7.09
C ILE A 182 -8.09 14.42 -6.45
N TYR A 183 -8.68 13.58 -5.60
CA TYR A 183 -7.97 12.48 -4.96
C TYR A 183 -7.39 11.50 -5.97
N PHE A 184 -8.20 11.05 -6.94
CA PHE A 184 -7.73 10.11 -7.96
C PHE A 184 -6.77 10.75 -8.95
N MET A 185 -6.94 12.03 -9.28
CA MET A 185 -5.98 12.78 -10.09
C MET A 185 -4.61 12.87 -9.40
N ILE A 186 -4.57 13.20 -8.11
CA ILE A 186 -3.32 13.21 -7.33
C ILE A 186 -2.70 11.81 -7.32
N ALA A 187 -3.51 10.76 -7.13
CA ALA A 187 -3.03 9.37 -7.19
C ALA A 187 -2.36 9.05 -8.53
N VAL A 188 -3.00 9.40 -9.65
CA VAL A 188 -2.45 9.20 -11.00
C VAL A 188 -1.14 9.96 -11.18
N ILE A 189 -1.08 11.23 -10.80
CA ILE A 189 0.12 12.06 -10.89
C ILE A 189 1.27 11.43 -10.09
N VAL A 190 1.02 11.02 -8.83
CA VAL A 190 2.04 10.39 -7.98
C VAL A 190 2.48 9.04 -8.56
N MET A 191 1.59 8.24 -9.13
CA MET A 191 1.97 6.98 -9.77
C MET A 191 2.80 7.20 -11.04
N ILE A 192 2.50 8.23 -11.84
CA ILE A 192 3.34 8.61 -12.99
C ILE A 192 4.74 9.02 -12.52
N PHE A 193 4.83 9.87 -11.49
CA PHE A 193 6.13 10.22 -10.91
C PHE A 193 6.86 9.00 -10.33
N THR A 194 6.12 8.06 -9.73
CA THR A 194 6.66 6.80 -9.23
C THR A 194 7.25 5.95 -10.37
N LEU A 195 6.55 5.87 -11.51
CA LEU A 195 7.03 5.17 -12.70
C LEU A 195 8.31 5.81 -13.25
N LEU A 196 8.32 7.13 -13.39
CA LEU A 196 9.49 7.88 -13.86
C LEU A 196 10.67 7.72 -12.90
N ALA A 197 10.43 7.77 -11.59
CA ALA A 197 11.45 7.58 -10.56
C ALA A 197 12.05 6.18 -10.62
N TYR A 198 11.24 5.13 -10.83
CA TYR A 198 11.75 3.77 -11.02
C TYR A 198 12.57 3.64 -12.31
N LEU A 199 12.10 4.19 -13.43
CA LEU A 199 12.82 4.18 -14.69
C LEU A 199 14.17 4.90 -14.58
N PHE A 200 14.20 6.04 -13.89
CA PHE A 200 15.42 6.77 -13.60
C PHE A 200 16.36 5.97 -12.69
N MET A 201 15.86 5.48 -11.55
CA MET A 201 16.62 4.72 -10.56
C MET A 201 17.28 3.48 -11.20
N SER A 202 16.54 2.75 -12.02
CA SER A 202 17.00 1.52 -12.69
C SER A 202 18.19 1.73 -13.65
N LYS A 203 18.44 2.97 -14.09
CA LYS A 203 19.58 3.31 -14.95
C LYS A 203 20.85 3.66 -14.17
N THR A 204 20.73 4.00 -12.88
CA THR A 204 21.87 4.47 -12.06
C THR A 204 22.87 3.37 -11.76
N ASP A 205 24.17 3.73 -11.69
CA ASP A 205 25.24 2.78 -11.34
C ASP A 205 25.05 2.18 -9.96
N PHE A 206 24.53 2.98 -9.02
CA PHE A 206 24.24 2.55 -7.66
C PHE A 206 23.21 1.42 -7.64
N TYR A 207 22.11 1.58 -8.40
CA TYR A 207 21.11 0.52 -8.52
C TYR A 207 21.72 -0.74 -9.15
N LYS A 208 22.44 -0.57 -10.26
CA LYS A 208 23.08 -1.69 -10.97
C LYS A 208 24.05 -2.46 -10.10
N HIS A 209 24.84 -1.78 -9.25
CA HIS A 209 25.77 -2.41 -8.33
C HIS A 209 25.07 -3.44 -7.43
N TYR A 210 24.04 -3.04 -6.68
CA TYR A 210 23.32 -3.95 -5.78
C TYR A 210 22.55 -5.04 -6.53
N THR A 211 21.96 -4.73 -7.68
CA THR A 211 21.21 -5.75 -8.45
C THR A 211 22.09 -6.73 -9.23
N ASN A 212 23.34 -6.35 -9.58
CA ASN A 212 24.25 -7.22 -10.32
C ASN A 212 25.12 -8.09 -9.40
N CYS A 213 25.38 -7.68 -8.14
CA CYS A 213 26.08 -8.51 -7.16
C CYS A 213 25.35 -9.83 -6.82
N GLN A 214 24.08 -9.98 -7.18
CA GLN A 214 23.32 -11.23 -7.04
C GLN A 214 23.33 -12.13 -8.28
N LYS A 215 23.85 -11.67 -9.42
CA LYS A 215 24.10 -12.61 -10.53
C LYS A 215 25.31 -13.44 -10.12
N PRO A 216 25.23 -14.78 -10.10
CA PRO A 216 26.42 -15.59 -9.91
C PRO A 216 27.48 -15.12 -10.92
N GLU A 217 28.72 -14.96 -10.46
CA GLU A 217 29.84 -14.70 -11.35
C GLU A 217 29.74 -15.70 -12.51
N LYS A 218 29.84 -15.20 -13.75
CA LYS A 218 30.01 -16.05 -14.92
C LYS A 218 31.38 -16.72 -14.81
N GLY A 219 31.46 -17.74 -13.96
CA GLY A 219 32.57 -18.66 -13.83
C GLY A 219 32.03 -20.05 -14.13
N SER A 220 32.51 -20.63 -15.23
CA SER A 220 32.16 -21.94 -15.83
C SER A 220 30.79 -22.02 -16.53
N ASP A 221 30.85 -22.13 -17.86
CA ASP A 221 29.72 -22.26 -18.80
C ASP A 221 29.00 -23.63 -18.75
N ASP A 222 29.17 -24.44 -17.69
CA ASP A 222 28.63 -25.82 -17.63
C ASP A 222 27.83 -26.16 -16.35
N ALA A 223 27.45 -25.18 -15.53
CA ALA A 223 26.51 -25.42 -14.43
C ALA A 223 25.07 -25.19 -14.92
N PRO A 224 24.13 -26.16 -14.73
CA PRO A 224 22.71 -25.89 -14.94
C PRO A 224 22.34 -24.64 -14.13
N GLN A 225 21.73 -23.65 -14.77
CA GLN A 225 21.12 -22.52 -14.04
C GLN A 225 20.25 -23.12 -12.95
N ALA A 226 20.71 -23.03 -11.69
CA ALA A 226 20.01 -23.64 -10.58
C ALA A 226 18.61 -23.01 -10.50
N GLU A 227 17.61 -23.74 -11.00
CA GLU A 227 16.23 -23.47 -10.66
C GLU A 227 16.18 -23.46 -9.14
N ARG A 228 15.89 -22.29 -8.56
CA ARG A 228 15.69 -22.16 -7.11
C ARG A 228 14.67 -23.21 -6.71
N THR A 229 15.15 -24.29 -6.10
CA THR A 229 14.33 -25.46 -5.89
C THR A 229 13.28 -25.10 -4.84
N PHE A 230 12.07 -25.66 -4.92
CA PHE A 230 11.03 -25.45 -3.89
C PHE A 230 11.57 -25.64 -2.45
N SER A 231 12.55 -26.54 -2.29
CA SER A 231 13.33 -26.73 -1.06
C SER A 231 13.97 -25.45 -0.50
N GLU A 232 14.59 -24.63 -1.35
CA GLU A 232 15.23 -23.36 -0.95
C GLU A 232 14.19 -22.33 -0.49
N GLN A 233 13.03 -22.26 -1.14
CA GLN A 233 11.93 -21.37 -0.73
C GLN A 233 11.39 -21.76 0.65
N VAL A 234 11.27 -23.06 0.92
CA VAL A 234 10.85 -23.58 2.24
C VAL A 234 11.88 -23.26 3.31
N GLN A 235 13.17 -23.35 2.98
CA GLN A 235 14.25 -22.99 3.92
C GLN A 235 14.22 -21.49 4.27
N ILE A 236 14.06 -20.61 3.28
CA ILE A 236 13.91 -19.17 3.50
C ILE A 236 12.69 -18.90 4.38
N PHE A 237 11.55 -19.54 4.08
CA PHE A 237 10.33 -19.39 4.89
C PHE A 237 10.55 -19.77 6.35
N LYS A 238 11.27 -20.88 6.62
CA LYS A 238 11.62 -21.33 7.98
C LYS A 238 12.54 -20.35 8.72
N GLU A 239 13.26 -19.50 8.03
CA GLU A 239 14.12 -18.48 8.64
C GLU A 239 13.33 -17.21 8.98
N ILE A 240 12.42 -16.79 8.10
CA ILE A 240 11.70 -15.51 8.23
C ILE A 240 10.34 -15.61 8.93
N TRP A 241 9.80 -16.80 9.19
CA TRP A 241 8.46 -16.96 9.76
C TRP A 241 8.23 -16.22 11.09
N PRO A 242 9.20 -16.08 12.03
CA PRO A 242 8.95 -15.34 13.28
C PRO A 242 8.69 -13.86 13.02
N LEU A 243 9.42 -13.27 12.05
CA LEU A 243 9.21 -11.90 11.59
C LEU A 243 7.86 -11.79 10.87
N GLY A 244 7.50 -12.79 10.07
CA GLY A 244 6.19 -12.88 9.41
C GLY A 244 5.03 -12.90 10.41
N VAL A 245 5.11 -13.70 11.47
CA VAL A 245 4.11 -13.75 12.55
C VAL A 245 4.05 -12.43 13.31
N SER A 246 5.19 -11.80 13.56
CA SER A 246 5.23 -10.50 14.24
C SER A 246 4.53 -9.40 13.43
N VAL A 247 4.83 -9.31 12.13
CA VAL A 247 4.17 -8.37 11.22
C VAL A 247 2.68 -8.69 11.10
N TRP A 248 2.32 -9.97 10.97
CA TRP A 248 0.93 -10.40 10.95
C TRP A 248 0.19 -9.98 12.22
N GLY A 249 0.78 -10.18 13.41
CA GLY A 249 0.19 -9.79 14.68
C GLY A 249 -0.05 -8.28 14.78
N VAL A 250 0.92 -7.47 14.34
CA VAL A 250 0.77 -6.01 14.27
C VAL A 250 -0.40 -5.61 13.37
N PHE A 251 -0.50 -6.17 12.16
CA PHE A 251 -1.60 -5.87 11.25
C PHE A 251 -2.94 -6.45 11.72
N ALA A 252 -2.97 -7.61 12.36
CA ALA A 252 -4.19 -8.23 12.88
C ALA A 252 -4.80 -7.37 14.00
N VAL A 253 -3.99 -6.92 14.96
CA VAL A 253 -4.45 -6.01 16.02
C VAL A 253 -4.86 -4.67 15.43
N THR A 254 -4.04 -4.12 14.52
CA THR A 254 -4.30 -2.81 13.90
C THR A 254 -5.59 -2.81 13.10
N LEU A 255 -5.79 -3.76 12.18
CA LEU A 255 -6.98 -3.83 11.33
C LEU A 255 -8.22 -4.35 12.08
N GLY A 256 -8.03 -5.09 13.17
CA GLY A 256 -9.12 -5.47 14.08
C GLY A 256 -9.71 -4.28 14.84
N ALA A 257 -8.89 -3.27 15.15
CA ALA A 257 -9.32 -2.06 15.85
C ALA A 257 -9.65 -0.90 14.89
N PHE A 258 -8.73 -0.58 13.98
CA PHE A 258 -8.80 0.54 13.06
C PHE A 258 -9.12 0.07 11.63
N PRO A 259 -10.05 0.73 10.90
CA PRO A 259 -10.85 1.87 11.34
C PRO A 259 -12.15 1.47 12.04
N ALA A 260 -12.64 0.23 11.90
CA ALA A 260 -14.04 -0.14 12.16
C ALA A 260 -14.53 0.12 13.60
N LEU A 261 -13.70 -0.06 14.63
CA LEU A 261 -14.07 0.29 16.01
C LEU A 261 -13.83 1.78 16.27
N CYS A 262 -12.71 2.31 15.78
CA CYS A 262 -12.28 3.67 16.06
C CYS A 262 -13.19 4.74 15.45
N VAL A 263 -13.84 4.46 14.32
CA VAL A 263 -14.80 5.38 13.69
C VAL A 263 -16.12 5.52 14.45
N LYS A 264 -16.38 4.64 15.44
CA LYS A 264 -17.58 4.75 16.31
C LYS A 264 -17.36 5.68 17.50
N ILE A 265 -16.13 6.16 17.70
CA ILE A 265 -15.81 7.10 18.78
C ILE A 265 -16.32 8.49 18.39
N ILE A 266 -17.08 9.11 19.30
CA ILE A 266 -17.67 10.44 19.11
C ILE A 266 -17.03 11.47 20.06
N SER A 267 -17.03 12.74 19.66
CA SER A 267 -16.54 13.82 20.53
C SER A 267 -17.58 14.21 21.57
N THR A 268 -17.13 14.56 22.77
CA THR A 268 -17.96 15.15 23.83
C THR A 268 -17.84 16.67 23.89
N ALA A 269 -17.14 17.30 22.93
CA ALA A 269 -17.00 18.75 22.87
C ALA A 269 -18.32 19.42 22.44
N GLU A 270 -18.57 20.62 22.95
CA GLU A 270 -19.77 21.41 22.64
C GLU A 270 -19.77 21.99 21.21
N ASP A 271 -18.60 22.21 20.62
CA ASP A 271 -18.48 22.70 19.23
C ASP A 271 -18.95 21.63 18.24
N GLU A 272 -20.12 21.83 17.65
CA GLU A 272 -20.72 20.95 16.65
C GLU A 272 -19.84 20.77 15.42
N THR A 273 -19.14 21.83 14.98
CA THR A 273 -18.27 21.78 13.80
C THR A 273 -17.10 20.85 14.06
N TRP A 274 -16.46 20.99 15.22
CA TRP A 274 -15.42 20.08 15.65
C TRP A 274 -15.96 18.65 15.80
N SER A 275 -17.05 18.49 16.56
CA SER A 275 -17.59 17.18 16.95
C SER A 275 -18.05 16.34 15.75
N GLN A 276 -18.77 16.95 14.80
CA GLN A 276 -19.39 16.24 13.68
C GLN A 276 -18.53 16.21 12.40
N VAL A 277 -17.72 17.25 12.15
CA VAL A 277 -16.98 17.38 10.88
C VAL A 277 -15.51 16.97 11.01
N TYR A 278 -14.81 17.46 12.04
CA TYR A 278 -13.34 17.35 12.10
C TYR A 278 -12.82 16.28 13.06
N PHE A 279 -13.56 15.94 14.11
CA PHE A 279 -13.10 15.03 15.15
C PHE A 279 -12.67 13.69 14.57
N GLN A 280 -13.52 13.04 13.77
CA GLN A 280 -13.20 11.74 13.18
C GLN A 280 -12.04 11.82 12.16
N PRO A 281 -12.03 12.73 11.16
CA PRO A 281 -10.87 12.87 10.26
C PRO A 281 -9.55 13.17 10.96
N VAL A 282 -9.56 13.98 12.03
CA VAL A 282 -8.34 14.40 12.73
C VAL A 282 -7.89 13.35 13.75
N VAL A 283 -8.76 12.98 14.68
CA VAL A 283 -8.40 12.13 15.83
C VAL A 283 -8.35 10.66 15.45
N THR A 284 -9.21 10.21 14.52
CA THR A 284 -9.22 8.81 14.10
C THR A 284 -8.22 8.57 12.96
N PHE A 285 -8.30 9.33 11.87
CA PHE A 285 -7.52 9.04 10.66
C PHE A 285 -6.15 9.73 10.63
N LEU A 286 -6.09 11.05 10.85
CA LEU A 286 -4.82 11.77 10.77
C LEU A 286 -3.86 11.34 11.89
N LEU A 287 -4.34 11.25 13.13
CA LEU A 287 -3.52 10.80 14.27
C LEU A 287 -2.96 9.39 14.03
N PHE A 288 -3.79 8.45 13.55
CA PHE A 288 -3.34 7.10 13.21
C PHE A 288 -2.23 7.11 12.15
N ASN A 289 -2.45 7.81 11.04
CA ASN A 289 -1.50 7.83 9.92
C ASN A 289 -0.20 8.56 10.27
N VAL A 290 -0.26 9.65 11.05
CA VAL A 290 0.92 10.35 11.56
C VAL A 290 1.67 9.47 12.54
N GLY A 291 0.97 8.76 13.44
CA GLY A 291 1.57 7.80 14.36
C GLY A 291 2.28 6.65 13.64
N ASP A 292 1.64 6.03 12.65
CA ASP A 292 2.26 4.98 11.80
C ASP A 292 3.50 5.52 11.07
N TYR A 293 3.41 6.72 10.49
CA TYR A 293 4.55 7.35 9.82
C TYR A 293 5.72 7.62 10.77
N ILE A 294 5.48 8.25 11.92
CA ILE A 294 6.51 8.52 12.93
C ILE A 294 7.11 7.19 13.42
N GLY A 295 6.29 6.17 13.69
CA GLY A 295 6.75 4.85 14.12
C GLY A 295 7.73 4.22 13.13
N ARG A 296 7.41 4.24 11.83
CA ARG A 296 8.29 3.71 10.77
C ARG A 296 9.56 4.52 10.58
N GLN A 297 9.48 5.84 10.71
CA GLN A 297 10.66 6.71 10.68
C GLN A 297 11.59 6.44 11.86
N VAL A 298 11.04 6.36 13.08
CA VAL A 298 11.81 6.05 14.30
C VAL A 298 12.45 4.67 14.18
N ALA A 299 11.73 3.64 13.72
CA ALA A 299 12.31 2.32 13.48
C ALA A 299 13.46 2.34 12.47
N GLY A 300 13.39 3.25 11.49
CA GLY A 300 14.44 3.48 10.49
C GLY A 300 15.70 4.16 11.02
N PHE A 301 15.55 5.12 11.93
CA PHE A 301 16.66 5.85 12.54
C PHE A 301 17.26 5.12 13.73
N MET A 302 16.40 4.52 14.55
CA MET A 302 16.72 3.78 15.76
C MET A 302 16.34 2.32 15.55
N MET A 303 17.23 1.56 14.90
CA MET A 303 17.15 0.09 14.92
C MET A 303 17.60 -0.41 16.30
N TRP A 304 16.78 -0.11 17.33
CA TRP A 304 17.04 -0.39 18.75
C TRP A 304 17.22 -1.90 19.03
N VAL A 305 16.90 -2.77 18.08
CA VAL A 305 17.09 -4.22 18.19
C VAL A 305 18.57 -4.63 18.38
N SER A 306 19.53 -3.73 18.12
CA SER A 306 20.93 -3.94 18.51
C SER A 306 21.19 -3.88 20.02
N VAL A 307 20.23 -3.41 20.84
CA VAL A 307 20.40 -3.20 22.29
C VAL A 307 19.52 -4.12 23.16
N LEU A 308 18.35 -4.57 22.69
CA LEU A 308 17.48 -5.49 23.45
C LEU A 308 16.81 -6.56 22.55
N PRO A 309 17.51 -7.68 22.28
CA PRO A 309 17.03 -8.78 21.45
C PRO A 309 15.85 -9.58 22.04
N SER A 310 15.30 -9.25 23.20
CA SER A 310 14.21 -10.03 23.81
C SER A 310 12.80 -9.51 23.50
N LEU A 311 12.66 -8.42 22.73
CA LEU A 311 11.40 -7.66 22.69
C LEU A 311 10.73 -7.50 21.32
N THR A 312 11.32 -7.93 20.20
CA THR A 312 10.69 -7.85 18.86
C THR A 312 9.61 -8.92 18.63
N LEU A 313 8.76 -9.14 19.64
CA LEU A 313 8.13 -10.42 20.00
C LEU A 313 9.14 -11.47 20.49
N PHE A 314 10.36 -10.99 20.84
CA PHE A 314 11.58 -11.73 21.15
C PHE A 314 12.33 -11.94 19.79
N TYR A 315 13.62 -11.62 19.70
CA TYR A 315 14.57 -12.16 18.70
C TYR A 315 14.88 -13.69 18.79
N GLY A 316 14.43 -14.53 19.73
CA GLY A 316 13.39 -14.32 20.70
C GLY A 316 13.05 -15.42 21.65
N LEU A 317 14.06 -16.04 22.24
CA LEU A 317 14.07 -17.40 22.78
C LEU A 317 15.15 -18.18 22.00
N GLN A 318 15.37 -17.90 20.70
CA GLN A 318 16.27 -18.69 19.83
C GLN A 318 17.35 -17.93 19.05
N THR A 319 18.13 -17.06 19.68
CA THR A 319 19.59 -17.16 19.50
C THR A 319 20.22 -18.05 20.57
N ARG A 320 19.40 -18.55 21.51
CA ARG A 320 19.85 -19.06 22.82
C ARG A 320 19.69 -20.58 23.04
N TRP A 321 19.13 -21.33 22.09
CA TRP A 321 18.88 -22.78 22.26
C TRP A 321 19.45 -23.71 21.16
N SER A 322 20.23 -23.25 20.18
CA SER A 322 20.85 -24.15 19.18
C SER A 322 22.24 -23.72 18.70
N ASN A 323 23.04 -23.17 19.62
CA ASN A 323 24.46 -23.56 19.70
C ASN A 323 24.61 -24.74 20.70
N LEU A 324 23.54 -25.54 20.85
CA LEU A 324 23.45 -26.79 21.60
C LEU A 324 23.33 -27.95 20.60
#